data_AF-A0A2V7EB65-F1
#
_entry.id   AF-A0A2V7EB65-F1
#
_cell.length_a   1.000
_cell.length_b   1.000
_cell.length_c   1.000
_cell.angle_alpha   90.00
_cell.angle_beta   90.00
_cell.angle_gamma   90.00
#
_symmetry.space_group_name_H-M   'P 1'
#
loop_
_entity.id
_entity.type
_entity.pdbx_description
1 polymer ?
#
loop_
_entity_poly.entity_id
_entity_poly.type
_entity_poly.pdbx_seq_one_letter_code
_entity_poly.pdbx_strand_id
1 'polypeptide(L)'
;MVSANTSIAADRSTGDTPNYNLEVILRPCSGDVAGCLVGGDGFGHVKFRQAGNDNVQRIDLGVWVRDLAPNTEYFLQRAVDTNLNGSCTSTSWLTLGLGTALPPQSITTDDKGTGREDLFRIVPNPAGSTFDIYFRIVQAGADQKPDPNKVVLISDCYQYSVK
;
A
#
# COMPACT_ATOMS: atom_id res chain seq x y z
N MET A 1 -31.32 -14.02 -20.49
CA MET A 1 -31.36 -13.35 -19.18
C MET A 1 -29.93 -13.08 -18.77
N VAL A 2 -29.53 -11.80 -18.76
CA VAL A 2 -28.13 -11.37 -18.58
C VAL A 2 -27.83 -11.31 -17.08
N SER A 3 -26.71 -11.93 -16.72
CA SER A 3 -26.09 -11.98 -15.39
C SER A 3 -25.71 -10.57 -14.93
N ALA A 4 -26.17 -10.16 -13.74
CA ALA A 4 -25.74 -8.91 -13.13
C ALA A 4 -24.40 -9.14 -12.42
N ASN A 5 -23.31 -8.75 -13.10
CA ASN A 5 -22.04 -8.44 -12.47
C ASN A 5 -22.24 -7.21 -11.58
N THR A 6 -22.44 -7.42 -10.28
CA THR A 6 -22.43 -6.34 -9.30
C THR A 6 -20.97 -5.96 -9.03
N SER A 7 -20.52 -4.96 -9.77
CA SER A 7 -19.38 -4.12 -9.40
C SER A 7 -19.66 -3.55 -8.00
N ILE A 8 -18.97 -4.04 -6.97
CA ILE A 8 -18.90 -3.35 -5.68
C ILE A 8 -18.00 -2.13 -5.91
N ALA A 9 -18.62 -1.08 -6.47
CA ALA A 9 -18.14 0.26 -6.26
C ALA A 9 -18.30 0.55 -4.76
N ALA A 10 -17.26 1.07 -4.13
CA ALA A 10 -17.28 1.50 -2.74
C ALA A 10 -18.48 2.42 -2.51
N ASP A 11 -19.52 1.88 -1.88
CA ASP A 11 -20.73 2.61 -1.55
C ASP A 11 -20.41 3.68 -0.49
N ARG A 12 -20.88 4.89 -0.77
CA ARG A 12 -20.68 6.05 0.08
C ARG A 12 -21.64 5.98 1.27
N SER A 13 -21.07 6.07 2.46
CA SER A 13 -21.68 6.69 3.63
C SER A 13 -22.95 6.01 4.19
N THR A 14 -22.77 4.86 4.84
CA THR A 14 -23.68 4.38 5.89
C THR A 14 -22.97 4.48 7.25
N GLY A 15 -22.79 5.70 7.78
CA GLY A 15 -22.65 6.04 9.22
C GLY A 15 -21.59 5.36 10.12
N ASP A 16 -20.92 4.31 9.66
CA ASP A 16 -20.06 3.40 10.45
C ASP A 16 -18.75 3.09 9.70
N THR A 17 -18.51 3.83 8.61
CA THR A 17 -17.26 3.78 7.85
C THR A 17 -16.42 4.97 8.28
N PRO A 18 -15.58 4.86 9.34
CA PRO A 18 -14.71 5.96 9.71
C PRO A 18 -13.80 6.34 8.53
N ASN A 19 -13.48 7.63 8.44
CA ASN A 19 -12.54 8.20 7.46
C ASN A 19 -11.22 7.40 7.44
N TYR A 20 -10.50 7.43 6.31
CA TYR A 20 -9.09 7.01 6.31
C TYR A 20 -8.36 7.69 7.46
N ASN A 21 -7.64 6.91 8.26
CA ASN A 21 -7.06 7.36 9.52
C ASN A 21 -5.54 7.53 9.46
N LEU A 22 -4.93 7.24 8.30
CA LEU A 22 -3.56 7.62 7.97
C LEU A 22 -3.47 7.95 6.46
N GLU A 23 -2.86 9.09 6.13
CA GLU A 23 -2.52 9.45 4.76
C GLU A 23 -1.01 9.57 4.63
N VAL A 24 -0.45 8.82 3.68
CA VAL A 24 0.99 8.64 3.52
C VAL A 24 1.43 9.18 2.18
N ILE A 25 2.47 10.01 2.21
CA ILE A 25 3.16 10.46 1.01
C ILE A 25 4.36 9.55 0.75
N LEU A 26 4.53 9.13 -0.50
CA LEU A 26 5.69 8.39 -0.95
C LEU A 26 6.50 9.25 -1.92
N ARG A 27 7.81 9.29 -1.69
CA ARG A 27 8.78 10.06 -2.47
C ARG A 27 9.78 9.11 -3.12
N PRO A 28 10.52 9.57 -4.15
CA PRO A 28 11.60 8.77 -4.73
C PRO A 28 12.54 8.27 -3.64
N CYS A 29 12.86 6.99 -3.68
CA CYS A 29 13.82 6.43 -2.73
C CYS A 29 15.22 7.02 -2.99
N SER A 30 16.06 6.98 -1.95
CA SER A 30 17.46 7.41 -1.99
C SER A 30 18.42 6.22 -1.84
N GLY A 31 19.72 6.45 -2.07
CA GLY A 31 20.73 5.38 -2.11
C GLY A 31 20.97 4.63 -0.80
N ASP A 32 20.46 5.12 0.32
CA ASP A 32 20.42 4.47 1.62
C ASP A 32 19.31 3.39 1.72
N VAL A 33 18.33 3.42 0.82
CA VAL A 33 17.28 2.41 0.74
C VAL A 33 17.76 1.22 -0.09
N ALA A 34 17.81 0.04 0.53
CA ALA A 34 18.18 -1.20 -0.16
C ALA A 34 17.23 -1.48 -1.34
N GLY A 35 17.82 -1.77 -2.51
CA GLY A 35 17.07 -2.05 -3.73
C GLY A 35 16.47 -0.82 -4.40
N CYS A 36 16.91 0.39 -4.04
CA CYS A 36 16.42 1.62 -4.64
C CYS A 36 16.87 1.81 -6.09
N LEU A 37 15.92 2.15 -6.98
CA LEU A 37 16.16 2.67 -8.31
C LEU A 37 16.21 4.20 -8.23
N VAL A 38 17.40 4.74 -7.97
CA VAL A 38 17.64 6.18 -7.86
C VAL A 38 17.42 6.92 -9.19
N GLY A 39 17.03 8.20 -9.10
CA GLY A 39 16.92 9.10 -10.26
C GLY A 39 15.52 9.24 -10.86
N GLY A 40 14.47 8.79 -10.15
CA GLY A 40 13.09 9.07 -10.52
C GLY A 40 12.50 10.32 -9.84
N ASP A 41 11.51 10.94 -10.48
CA ASP A 41 10.74 12.08 -9.94
C ASP A 41 9.33 11.66 -9.44
N GLY A 42 9.10 10.35 -9.32
CA GLY A 42 7.81 9.77 -9.01
C GLY A 42 7.22 10.24 -7.68
N PHE A 43 5.90 10.14 -7.57
CA PHE A 43 5.17 10.49 -6.36
C PHE A 43 4.06 9.49 -6.08
N GLY A 44 3.82 9.20 -4.80
CA GLY A 44 2.74 8.34 -4.37
C GLY A 44 1.93 8.94 -3.21
N HIS A 45 0.65 8.59 -3.16
CA HIS A 45 -0.24 8.83 -2.04
C HIS A 45 -0.96 7.54 -1.68
N VAL A 46 -0.91 7.17 -0.41
CA VAL A 46 -1.64 6.03 0.14
C VAL A 46 -2.58 6.54 1.21
N LYS A 47 -3.87 6.28 1.02
CA LYS A 47 -4.89 6.43 2.05
C LYS A 47 -5.03 5.08 2.73
N PHE A 48 -4.74 5.02 4.02
CA PHE A 48 -4.73 3.80 4.81
C PHE A 48 -5.86 3.85 5.84
N ARG A 49 -6.57 2.73 5.97
CA ARG A 49 -7.51 2.48 7.05
C ARG A 49 -7.32 1.07 7.56
N GLN A 50 -7.28 0.90 8.87
CA GLN A 50 -7.45 -0.41 9.49
C GLN A 50 -8.52 -0.31 10.57
N ALA A 51 -9.62 -1.03 10.37
CA ALA A 51 -10.63 -1.21 11.42
C ALA A 51 -10.09 -2.21 12.45
N GLY A 52 -10.34 -1.95 13.74
CA GLY A 52 -10.05 -2.91 14.82
C GLY A 52 -11.27 -3.28 15.65
N ASN A 53 -12.46 -2.81 15.27
CA ASN A 53 -13.73 -3.19 15.87
C ASN A 53 -14.43 -4.36 15.16
N ASP A 54 -13.87 -4.87 14.05
CA ASP A 54 -14.39 -6.05 13.34
C ASP A 54 -13.68 -7.34 13.79
N ASN A 55 -14.41 -8.46 13.79
CA ASN A 55 -13.87 -9.79 14.10
C ASN A 55 -12.78 -10.25 13.11
N VAL A 56 -12.60 -9.51 12.01
CA VAL A 56 -11.60 -9.73 10.98
C VAL A 56 -10.93 -8.39 10.70
N GLN A 57 -9.75 -8.17 11.25
CA GLN A 57 -9.02 -6.92 11.03
C GLN A 57 -8.67 -6.76 9.57
N ARG A 58 -9.40 -5.84 8.94
CA ARG A 58 -9.25 -5.50 7.54
C ARG A 58 -8.53 -4.17 7.41
N ILE A 59 -7.48 -4.18 6.59
CA ILE A 59 -6.85 -2.98 6.06
C ILE A 59 -7.53 -2.67 4.72
N ASP A 60 -7.99 -1.44 4.52
CA ASP A 60 -8.42 -0.90 3.24
C ASP A 60 -7.47 0.23 2.81
N LEU A 61 -7.11 0.24 1.53
CA LEU A 61 -6.17 1.19 0.97
C LEU A 61 -6.70 1.80 -0.32
N GLY A 62 -6.54 3.11 -0.45
CA GLY A 62 -6.59 3.79 -1.76
C GLY A 62 -5.19 4.22 -2.14
N VAL A 63 -4.72 3.78 -3.30
CA VAL A 63 -3.36 4.07 -3.80
C VAL A 63 -3.44 4.91 -5.04
N TRP A 64 -2.62 5.95 -5.10
CA TRP A 64 -2.41 6.74 -6.30
C TRP A 64 -0.91 7.01 -6.48
N VAL A 65 -0.42 6.79 -7.69
CA VAL A 65 0.97 7.08 -8.09
C VAL A 65 0.98 7.90 -9.36
N ARG A 66 2.04 8.68 -9.56
CA ARG A 66 2.28 9.49 -10.77
C ARG A 66 3.77 9.63 -11.03
N ASP A 67 4.09 10.06 -12.26
CA ASP A 67 5.46 10.30 -12.73
C ASP A 67 6.37 9.06 -12.55
N LEU A 68 5.76 7.86 -12.63
CA LEU A 68 6.45 6.58 -12.71
C LEU A 68 6.63 6.16 -14.18
N ALA A 69 7.32 5.05 -14.44
CA ALA A 69 7.43 4.55 -15.80
C ALA A 69 6.03 4.23 -16.36
N PRO A 70 5.72 4.61 -17.61
CA PRO A 70 4.40 4.38 -18.20
C PRO A 70 4.16 2.89 -18.47
N ASN A 71 2.90 2.47 -18.49
CA ASN A 71 2.48 1.09 -18.79
C ASN A 71 3.24 0.02 -17.99
N THR A 72 3.54 0.32 -16.73
CA THR A 72 4.41 -0.50 -15.88
C THR A 72 3.65 -0.97 -14.65
N GLU A 73 3.87 -2.22 -14.27
CA GLU A 73 3.28 -2.83 -13.09
C GLU A 73 4.12 -2.53 -11.83
N TYR A 74 3.42 -2.13 -10.78
CA TYR A 74 3.97 -1.84 -9.47
C TYR A 74 3.19 -2.54 -8.37
N PHE A 75 3.79 -2.68 -7.19
CA PHE A 75 3.15 -3.26 -6.02
C PHE A 75 3.36 -2.36 -4.81
N LEU A 76 2.30 -2.17 -4.04
CA LEU A 76 2.38 -1.54 -2.74
C LEU A 76 2.80 -2.57 -1.69
N GLN A 77 3.81 -2.23 -0.91
CA GLN A 77 4.22 -3.01 0.25
C GLN A 77 4.19 -2.15 1.51
N ARG A 78 3.93 -2.82 2.63
CA ARG A 78 3.93 -2.23 3.97
C ARG A 78 4.83 -3.05 4.87
N ALA A 79 5.62 -2.38 5.70
CA ALA A 79 6.28 -3.00 6.82
C ALA A 79 5.87 -2.29 8.12
N VAL A 80 6.03 -3.02 9.22
CA VAL A 80 5.66 -2.59 10.57
C VAL A 80 6.87 -2.82 11.47
N ASP A 81 7.12 -1.86 12.35
CA ASP A 81 8.19 -1.87 13.36
C ASP A 81 7.56 -1.68 14.75
N THR A 82 7.87 -2.58 15.69
CA THR A 82 7.34 -2.54 17.06
C THR A 82 8.23 -1.75 18.01
N ASN A 83 9.41 -1.29 17.57
CA ASN A 83 10.25 -0.38 18.32
C ASN A 83 9.78 1.07 18.07
N LEU A 84 9.01 1.62 19.00
CA LEU A 84 8.32 2.92 18.87
C LEU A 84 9.27 4.11 19.04
N ASN A 85 10.21 4.27 18.11
CA ASN A 85 11.21 5.34 18.14
C ASN A 85 11.07 6.32 16.97
N GLY A 86 10.06 6.15 16.11
CA GLY A 86 9.84 6.99 14.92
C GLY A 86 10.82 6.69 13.78
N SER A 87 11.61 5.61 13.88
CA SER A 87 12.56 5.16 12.87
C SER A 87 12.24 3.73 12.47
N CYS A 88 11.71 3.59 11.27
CA CYS A 88 11.26 2.34 10.74
C CYS A 88 12.43 1.54 10.17
N THR A 89 12.78 0.41 10.80
CA THR A 89 13.96 -0.41 10.44
C THR A 89 13.63 -1.82 9.99
N SER A 90 12.36 -2.20 10.08
CA SER A 90 11.88 -3.52 9.68
C SER A 90 12.28 -3.87 8.23
N THR A 91 12.27 -5.14 7.90
CA THR A 91 12.41 -5.61 6.51
C THR A 91 11.34 -6.64 6.16
N SER A 92 10.39 -6.86 7.07
CA SER A 92 9.26 -7.77 6.91
C SER A 92 8.16 -7.10 6.09
N TRP A 93 8.44 -6.96 4.79
CA TRP A 93 7.52 -6.35 3.83
C TRP A 93 6.36 -7.28 3.48
N LEU A 94 5.15 -6.80 3.73
CA LEU A 94 3.90 -7.41 3.30
C LEU A 94 3.42 -6.73 2.01
N THR A 95 3.28 -7.51 0.93
CA THR A 95 2.63 -7.02 -0.29
C THR A 95 1.13 -6.87 -0.06
N LEU A 96 0.63 -5.67 -0.32
CA LEU A 96 -0.79 -5.33 -0.26
C LEU A 96 -1.42 -5.55 -1.64
N GLY A 97 -2.64 -6.07 -1.68
CA GLY A 97 -3.31 -6.49 -2.91
C GLY A 97 -4.82 -6.65 -2.69
N LEU A 98 -5.49 -7.61 -3.34
CA LEU A 98 -6.88 -7.97 -3.05
C LEU A 98 -6.94 -9.16 -2.09
N GLY A 99 -6.92 -8.89 -0.79
CA GLY A 99 -6.91 -9.92 0.24
C GLY A 99 -5.67 -10.80 0.13
N THR A 100 -5.85 -12.12 0.15
CA THR A 100 -4.78 -13.13 -0.01
C THR A 100 -4.70 -13.71 -1.43
N ALA A 101 -5.24 -13.01 -2.43
CA ALA A 101 -5.19 -13.44 -3.82
C ALA A 101 -3.75 -13.66 -4.30
N LEU A 102 -3.60 -14.65 -5.21
CA LEU A 102 -2.35 -14.97 -5.88
C LEU A 102 -2.60 -14.98 -7.40
N PRO A 103 -1.86 -14.17 -8.20
CA PRO A 103 -0.88 -13.18 -7.75
C PRO A 103 -1.52 -12.01 -6.98
N PRO A 104 -0.76 -11.27 -6.16
CA PRO A 104 -1.24 -10.02 -5.57
C PRO A 104 -1.70 -9.04 -6.66
N GLN A 105 -2.66 -8.18 -6.35
CA GLN A 105 -3.08 -7.12 -7.25
C GLN A 105 -1.96 -6.08 -7.41
N SER A 106 -1.61 -5.79 -8.66
CA SER A 106 -0.65 -4.74 -9.03
C SER A 106 -1.36 -3.40 -9.27
N ILE A 107 -0.58 -2.33 -9.26
CA ILE A 107 -0.93 -1.00 -9.71
C ILE A 107 -0.28 -0.81 -11.08
N THR A 108 -1.08 -0.75 -12.13
CA THR A 108 -0.58 -0.52 -13.48
C THR A 108 -0.68 0.95 -13.83
N THR A 109 0.44 1.55 -14.23
CA THR A 109 0.45 2.93 -14.70
C THR A 109 -0.08 3.05 -16.12
N ASP A 110 -0.72 4.16 -16.43
CA ASP A 110 -1.13 4.53 -17.79
C ASP A 110 0.06 5.01 -18.63
N ASP A 111 -0.23 5.52 -19.83
CA ASP A 111 0.73 6.07 -20.77
C ASP A 111 1.46 7.32 -20.24
N LYS A 112 0.97 7.92 -19.16
CA LYS A 112 1.55 9.07 -18.48
C LYS A 112 2.24 8.71 -17.17
N GLY A 113 2.36 7.42 -16.84
CA GLY A 113 2.98 7.00 -15.59
C GLY A 113 2.08 7.18 -14.36
N THR A 114 0.77 7.34 -14.54
CA THR A 114 -0.21 7.48 -13.46
C THR A 114 -0.94 6.17 -13.20
N GLY A 115 -1.01 5.72 -11.95
CA GLY A 115 -1.69 4.48 -11.56
C GLY A 115 -2.60 4.70 -10.35
N ARG A 116 -3.69 3.93 -10.27
CA ARG A 116 -4.62 3.94 -9.14
C ARG A 116 -5.13 2.54 -8.85
N GLU A 117 -5.22 2.19 -7.58
CA GLU A 117 -5.85 0.94 -7.15
C GLU A 117 -6.50 1.12 -5.78
N ASP A 118 -7.62 0.42 -5.57
CA ASP A 118 -8.22 0.21 -4.27
C ASP A 118 -7.90 -1.22 -3.80
N LEU A 119 -7.20 -1.35 -2.68
CA LEU A 119 -6.65 -2.61 -2.18
C LEU A 119 -7.21 -2.94 -0.79
N PHE A 120 -7.12 -4.20 -0.40
CA PHE A 120 -7.42 -4.60 0.98
C PHE A 120 -6.59 -5.80 1.44
N ARG A 121 -6.40 -5.95 2.75
CA ARG A 121 -5.71 -7.11 3.31
C ARG A 121 -6.29 -7.47 4.67
N ILE A 122 -6.39 -8.77 4.96
CA ILE A 122 -6.68 -9.26 6.30
C ILE A 122 -5.36 -9.50 7.02
N VAL A 123 -5.23 -8.97 8.24
CA VAL A 123 -4.02 -9.09 9.08
C VAL A 123 -4.41 -9.47 10.52
N PRO A 124 -3.50 -10.06 11.33
CA PRO A 124 -3.84 -10.50 12.69
C PRO A 124 -3.49 -9.50 13.81
N ASN A 125 -3.26 -8.21 13.51
CA ASN A 125 -2.83 -7.20 14.49
C ASN A 125 -3.92 -6.78 15.51
N PRO A 126 -3.85 -7.18 16.80
CA PRO A 126 -4.89 -6.93 17.78
C PRO A 126 -5.28 -5.45 17.91
N ALA A 127 -6.57 -5.19 18.19
CA ALA A 127 -7.05 -3.86 18.56
C ALA A 127 -6.26 -3.31 19.76
N GLY A 128 -6.00 -2.01 19.77
CA GLY A 128 -5.17 -1.35 20.78
C GLY A 128 -3.65 -1.50 20.57
N SER A 129 -3.20 -2.29 19.58
CA SER A 129 -1.77 -2.34 19.26
C SER A 129 -1.28 -1.03 18.64
N THR A 130 -0.07 -0.62 18.99
CA THR A 130 0.63 0.54 18.41
C THR A 130 1.94 0.08 17.82
N PHE A 131 2.28 0.60 16.65
CA PHE A 131 3.50 0.29 15.92
C PHE A 131 3.88 1.44 15.00
N ASP A 132 5.15 1.50 14.64
CA ASP A 132 5.63 2.35 13.56
C ASP A 132 5.39 1.62 12.22
N ILE A 133 5.01 2.35 11.18
CA ILE A 133 4.52 1.85 9.89
C ILE A 133 5.08 2.71 8.76
N TYR A 134 5.40 2.05 7.66
CA TYR A 134 5.93 2.69 6.47
C TYR A 134 5.67 1.81 5.24
N PHE A 135 5.73 2.46 4.09
CA PHE A 135 5.26 1.93 2.82
C PHE A 135 6.31 2.12 1.75
N ARG A 136 6.28 1.24 0.76
CA ARG A 136 7.06 1.40 -0.47
C ARG A 136 6.29 0.94 -1.69
N ILE A 137 6.63 1.52 -2.84
CA ILE A 137 6.25 1.02 -4.14
C ILE A 137 7.46 0.29 -4.73
N VAL A 138 7.24 -0.95 -5.16
CA VAL A 138 8.23 -1.75 -5.88
C VAL A 138 7.74 -2.05 -7.29
N GLN A 139 8.62 -1.97 -8.26
CA GLN A 139 8.31 -2.37 -9.64
C GLN A 139 8.25 -3.90 -9.74
N ALA A 140 7.43 -4.39 -10.67
CA ALA A 140 7.41 -5.79 -11.04
C ALA A 140 8.77 -6.26 -11.63
N GLY A 141 9.15 -7.49 -11.28
CA GLY A 141 10.20 -8.27 -11.93
C GLY A 141 9.73 -8.91 -13.24
N ALA A 142 10.60 -9.70 -13.87
CA ALA A 142 10.30 -10.39 -15.13
C ALA A 142 9.16 -11.43 -15.01
N ASP A 143 8.87 -11.90 -13.80
CA ASP A 143 7.81 -12.87 -13.50
C ASP A 143 6.51 -12.20 -12.99
N GLN A 144 6.35 -10.89 -13.20
CA GLN A 144 5.19 -10.09 -12.75
C GLN A 144 4.95 -10.16 -11.24
N LYS A 145 6.03 -10.26 -10.46
CA LYS A 145 6.00 -10.22 -8.98
C LYS A 145 6.76 -9.01 -8.45
N PRO A 146 6.45 -8.56 -7.22
CA PRO A 146 7.22 -7.50 -6.58
C PRO A 146 8.70 -7.86 -6.51
N ASP A 147 9.56 -7.03 -7.11
CA ASP A 147 11.01 -7.18 -7.04
C ASP A 147 11.57 -6.29 -5.93
N PRO A 148 12.10 -6.85 -4.83
CA PRO A 148 12.64 -6.06 -3.72
C PRO A 148 13.86 -5.22 -4.10
N ASN A 149 14.49 -5.49 -5.26
CA ASN A 149 15.61 -4.71 -5.79
C ASN A 149 15.19 -3.59 -6.74
N LYS A 150 13.87 -3.35 -6.86
CA LYS A 150 13.30 -2.30 -7.70
C LYS A 150 12.35 -1.40 -6.92
N VAL A 151 12.78 -0.95 -5.75
CA VAL A 151 12.07 0.07 -4.98
C VAL A 151 12.13 1.38 -5.75
N VAL A 152 10.98 2.02 -5.97
CA VAL A 152 10.91 3.30 -6.70
C VAL A 152 10.41 4.44 -5.83
N LEU A 153 9.50 4.15 -4.89
CA LEU A 153 9.00 5.12 -3.93
C LEU A 153 9.02 4.54 -2.53
N ILE A 154 9.27 5.39 -1.53
CA ILE A 154 9.23 5.03 -0.12
C ILE A 154 8.61 6.18 0.68
N SER A 155 7.92 5.86 1.76
CA SER A 155 7.40 6.85 2.69
C SER A 155 8.37 7.13 3.83
N ASP A 156 8.10 8.21 4.56
CA ASP A 156 8.63 8.38 5.91
C ASP A 156 8.06 7.31 6.86
N CYS A 157 8.58 7.29 8.09
CA CYS A 157 8.06 6.46 9.17
C CYS A 157 6.92 7.19 9.89
N TYR A 158 5.82 6.48 10.14
CA TYR A 158 4.65 7.00 10.85
C TYR A 158 4.35 6.12 12.05
N GLN A 159 3.78 6.68 13.11
CA GLN A 159 3.23 5.88 14.20
C GLN A 159 1.74 5.65 13.99
N TYR A 160 1.28 4.42 14.18
CA TYR A 160 -0.11 4.04 14.01
C TYR A 160 -0.60 3.17 15.16
N SER A 161 -1.81 3.46 15.63
CA SER A 161 -2.53 2.66 16.63
C SER A 161 -3.79 2.06 16.02
N VAL A 162 -3.92 0.73 16.10
CA VAL A 162 -5.15 0.02 15.74
C VAL A 162 -6.21 0.40 16.76
N LYS A 163 -7.33 0.96 16.29
CA LYS A 163 -8.44 1.41 17.13
C LYS A 163 -9.38 0.28 17.51
#